data_AF-A0A6B3F8K1-F1
#
_entry.id   AF-A0A6B3F8K1-F1
#
_cell.length_a   1.000
_cell.length_b   1.000
_cell.length_c   1.000
_cell.angle_alpha   90.00
_cell.angle_beta   90.00
_cell.angle_gamma   90.00
#
_symmetry.space_group_name_H-M   'P 1'
#
loop_
_entity.id
_entity.type
_entity.pdbx_description
1 polymer ?
#
loop_
_entity_poly.entity_id
_entity_poly.type
_entity_poly.pdbx_seq_one_letter_code
_entity_poly.pdbx_strand_id
1 'polypeptide(L)' 'LLYVRGKGIVLNEPSVVAVREGRKGTTVAVGTEAKETLGRSPGTITAVRPLESGVISDFDATEEMIRH' A
#
# COMPACT_ATOMS: atom_id res chain seq x y z
N LEU A 1 -1.01 -7.89 -7.20
CA LEU A 1 -1.39 -8.61 -8.43
C LEU A 1 -2.90 -8.74 -8.48
N LEU A 2 -3.55 -8.06 -9.42
CA LEU A 2 -4.99 -8.05 -9.59
C LEU A 2 -5.32 -8.70 -10.93
N TYR A 3 -6.09 -9.79 -10.88
CA TYR A 3 -6.54 -10.51 -12.07
C TYR A 3 -8.02 -10.25 -12.30
N VAL A 4 -8.36 -9.83 -13.52
CA VAL A 4 -9.74 -9.68 -13.95
C VAL A 4 -10.03 -10.73 -15.00
N ARG A 5 -11.05 -11.56 -14.75
CA ARG A 5 -11.50 -12.58 -15.68
C ARG A 5 -11.81 -11.95 -17.04
N GLY A 6 -11.16 -12.47 -18.09
CA GLY A 6 -11.31 -11.95 -19.46
C GLY A 6 -10.44 -10.74 -19.81
N LYS A 7 -9.74 -10.12 -18.86
CA LYS A 7 -8.73 -9.06 -19.11
C LYS A 7 -7.31 -9.45 -18.73
N GLY A 8 -7.13 -10.54 -17.98
CA GLY A 8 -5.81 -10.97 -17.52
C GLY A 8 -5.37 -10.19 -16.27
N ILE A 9 -4.05 -10.08 -16.08
CA ILE A 9 -3.48 -9.31 -14.97
C ILE A 9 -3.58 -7.83 -15.33
N VAL A 10 -4.39 -7.08 -14.57
CA VAL A 10 -4.63 -5.65 -14.83
C VAL A 10 -3.80 -4.73 -13.94
N LEU A 11 -3.26 -5.24 -12.83
CA LEU A 11 -2.41 -4.49 -11.92
C LEU A 11 -1.35 -5.41 -11.33
N ASN A 12 -0.07 -5.05 -11.45
CA ASN A 12 1.04 -5.81 -10.88
C ASN A 12 1.90 -4.94 -9.96
N GLU A 13 1.27 -4.44 -8.91
CA GLU A 13 1.93 -3.61 -7.92
C GLU A 13 2.06 -4.31 -6.56
N PRO A 14 3.10 -3.97 -5.77
CA PRO A 14 3.26 -4.49 -4.43
C PRO A 14 2.13 -3.99 -3.50
N SER A 15 1.65 -4.83 -2.61
CA SER A 15 0.65 -4.44 -1.60
C SER A 15 1.35 -3.78 -0.41
N VAL A 16 1.72 -2.52 -0.58
CA VAL A 16 2.43 -1.69 0.41
C VAL A 16 1.86 -0.28 0.38
N VAL A 17 1.69 0.31 1.55
CA VAL A 17 1.21 1.67 1.76
C VAL A 17 2.22 2.42 2.60
N ALA A 18 2.64 3.61 2.16
CA ALA A 18 3.54 4.45 2.93
C ALA A 18 2.71 5.45 3.73
N VAL A 19 2.87 5.44 5.06
CA VAL A 19 2.16 6.31 6.00
C VAL A 19 3.13 7.19 6.75
N ARG A 20 2.74 8.42 7.06
CA ARG A 20 3.58 9.35 7.85
C ARG A 20 3.35 9.15 9.35
N GLU A 21 4.43 8.98 10.12
CA GLU A 21 4.37 8.91 11.58
C GLU A 21 4.00 10.25 12.21
N GLY A 22 3.18 10.24 13.27
CA GLY A 22 2.77 11.44 14.03
C GLY A 22 1.44 12.07 13.59
N ARG A 23 0.95 11.79 12.38
CA ARG A 23 -0.46 12.01 12.00
C ARG A 23 -1.06 10.65 11.67
N LYS A 24 -1.84 10.10 12.60
CA LYS A 24 -2.56 8.83 12.38
C LYS A 24 -3.24 8.86 11.00
N GLY A 25 -2.85 7.93 10.13
CA GLY A 25 -3.56 7.63 8.89
C GLY A 25 -3.33 8.54 7.70
N THR A 26 -2.31 9.42 7.67
CA THR A 26 -2.02 10.12 6.41
C THR A 26 -1.20 9.22 5.48
N THR A 27 -1.89 8.61 4.51
CA THR A 27 -1.29 7.92 3.38
C THR A 27 -0.50 8.91 2.53
N VAL A 28 0.77 8.58 2.29
CA VAL A 28 1.70 9.38 1.49
C VAL A 28 1.78 8.84 0.06
N ALA A 29 1.78 7.51 -0.06
CA ALA A 29 1.84 6.80 -1.31
C ALA A 29 1.30 5.38 -1.13
N VAL A 30 0.95 4.72 -2.24
CA VAL A 30 0.56 3.31 -2.28
C VAL A 30 1.35 2.59 -3.38
N GLY A 31 1.37 1.26 -3.33
CA GLY A 31 1.93 0.45 -4.41
C GLY A 31 3.43 0.65 -4.59
N THR A 32 3.82 0.86 -5.84
CA THR A 32 5.23 1.03 -6.23
C THR A 32 5.85 2.29 -5.62
N GLU A 33 5.10 3.40 -5.59
CA GLU A 33 5.55 4.67 -5.03
C GLU A 33 5.82 4.57 -3.52
N ALA A 34 4.98 3.83 -2.81
CA ALA A 34 5.19 3.55 -1.39
C ALA A 34 6.49 2.75 -1.15
N LYS A 35 6.78 1.77 -2.01
CA LYS A 35 8.02 1.00 -1.95
C LYS A 35 9.26 1.86 -2.22
N GLU A 36 9.19 2.81 -3.16
CA GLU A 36 10.29 3.74 -3.43
C GLU A 36 10.54 4.72 -2.28
N THR A 37 9.47 5.15 -1.63
CA THR A 37 9.52 6.13 -0.53
C THR A 37 10.30 5.59 0.68
N LEU A 38 10.20 4.28 0.96
CA LEU A 38 10.98 3.61 2.00
C LEU A 38 12.50 3.79 1.83
N GLY A 39 12.99 3.85 0.59
CA GLY A 39 14.41 4.02 0.29
C GLY A 39 14.88 5.47 0.38
N ARG A 40 13.98 6.45 0.38
CA ARG A 40 14.30 7.88 0.25
C ARG A 40 14.04 8.70 1.52
N SER A 41 13.24 8.20 2.48
CA SER A 41 12.85 8.98 3.66
C SER A 41 12.86 8.16 4.96
N PRO A 42 14.05 7.87 5.53
CA PRO A 42 14.14 7.22 6.82
C PRO A 42 13.78 8.22 7.94
N GLY A 43 12.75 7.92 8.73
CA GLY A 43 12.49 8.58 10.02
C GLY A 43 11.16 9.29 10.20
N THR A 44 10.35 9.45 9.14
CA THR A 44 8.96 9.96 9.28
C THR A 44 7.93 9.19 8.47
N ILE A 45 8.37 8.23 7.64
CA ILE A 45 7.49 7.44 6.77
C ILE A 45 7.72 5.96 7.08
N THR A 46 6.63 5.27 7.37
CA THR A 46 6.60 3.84 7.68
C THR A 46 5.78 3.13 6.61
N ALA A 47 6.20 1.92 6.20
CA ALA A 47 5.41 1.11 5.29
C ALA A 47 4.53 0.13 6.05
N VAL A 48 3.26 0.11 5.66
CA VAL A 48 2.25 -0.83 6.13
C VAL A 48 1.92 -1.78 4.99
N ARG A 49 1.81 -3.07 5.31
CA ARG A 49 1.29 -4.08 4.38
C ARG A 49 -0.16 -4.37 4.78
N PRO A 50 -1.15 -3.83 4.07
CA PRO A 50 -2.57 -3.95 4.45
C PRO A 50 -3.11 -5.38 4.31
N LEU A 51 -2.41 -6.22 3.53
CA LEU A 51 -2.72 -7.62 3.33
C LEU A 51 -1.53 -8.48 3.76
N GLU A 52 -1.77 -9.38 4.71
CA GLU A 52 -0.80 -10.37 5.17
C GLU A 52 -1.43 -11.76 5.14
N SER A 53 -0.80 -12.70 4.43
CA SER A 53 -1.27 -14.09 4.30
C SER A 53 -2.73 -14.25 3.84
N GLY A 54 -3.23 -13.29 3.06
CA GLY A 54 -4.62 -13.28 2.57
C GLY A 54 -5.64 -12.70 3.55
N VAL A 55 -5.18 -12.15 4.68
CA VAL A 55 -6.01 -11.48 5.69
C VAL A 55 -5.76 -9.97 5.63
N ILE A 56 -6.83 -9.19 5.82
CA ILE A 56 -6.75 -7.74 6.00
C ILE A 56 -6.19 -7.46 7.39
N SER A 57 -4.99 -6.91 7.45
CA SER A 57 -4.29 -6.54 8.69
C SER A 57 -4.63 -5.12 9.14
N ASP A 58 -4.94 -4.23 8.19
CA ASP A 58 -5.27 -2.83 8.41
C ASP A 58 -6.37 -2.40 7.42
N PHE A 59 -7.54 -2.03 7.95
CA PHE A 59 -8.69 -1.65 7.13
C PHE A 59 -8.51 -0.30 6.44
N ASP A 60 -7.91 0.68 7.11
CA ASP A 60 -7.72 2.02 6.56
C ASP A 60 -6.71 1.97 5.40
N ALA A 61 -5.60 1.26 5.60
CA ALA A 61 -4.60 1.07 4.55
C ALA A 61 -5.12 0.19 3.39
N THR A 62 -6.00 -0.79 3.68
CA THR A 62 -6.65 -1.60 2.63
C THR A 62 -7.61 -0.74 1.80
N GLU A 63 -8.40 0.11 2.46
CA GLU A 63 -9.33 0.99 1.75
C GLU A 63 -8.59 1.94 0.82
N GLU A 64 -7.51 2.55 1.29
CA GLU A 64 -6.64 3.42 0.47
C GLU A 64 -6.05 2.67 -0.73
N MET A 65 -5.66 1.40 -0.56
CA MET A 65 -5.20 0.56 -1.67
C MET A 65 -6.27 0.23 -2.71
N ILE A 66 -7.55 0.21 -2.32
CA ILE A 66 -8.67 -0.08 -3.22
C ILE A 66 -9.17 1.19 -3.91
N ARG A 67 -9.11 2.34 -3.23
CA ARG A 67 -9.49 3.65 -3.79
C ARG A 67 -8.51 4.14 -4.87
N HIS A 68 -7.26 3.70 -4.81
CA HIS A 68 -6.23 3.99 -5.80
C HIS A 68 -6.37 3.11 -7.05
#